data_AF-A0A2M8R9L1-F1
#
_entry.id   AF-A0A2M8R9L1-F1
#
_cell.length_a   1.000
_cell.length_b   1.000
_cell.length_c   1.000
_cell.angle_alpha   90.00
_cell.angle_beta   90.00
_cell.angle_gamma   90.00
#
_symmetry.space_group_name_H-M   'P 1'
#
loop_
_entity.id
_entity.type
_entity.pdbx_description
1 polymer ?
#
loop_
_entity_poly.entity_id
_entity_poly.type
_entity_poly.pdbx_seq_one_letter_code
_entity_poly.pdbx_strand_id
1 'polypeptide(L)' 'MDRRTACLHQANAFREKALTDPEHHDQWIDEAIKWLERAMEASCRAVTTMTADDGSEGSEPDRSVLTRQ' A
#
# COMPACT_ATOMS: atom_id res chain seq x y z
N MET A 1 -7.69 12.68 7.25
CA MET A 1 -7.21 12.77 5.85
C MET A 1 -6.41 11.51 5.56
N ASP A 2 -6.96 10.64 4.72
CA ASP A 2 -6.36 9.35 4.39
C ASP A 2 -5.11 9.53 3.52
N ARG A 3 -4.03 8.87 3.93
CA ARG A 3 -2.73 8.90 3.22
C ARG A 3 -2.86 8.36 1.79
N ARG A 4 -3.76 7.39 1.57
CA ARG A 4 -4.12 6.85 0.26
C ARG A 4 -4.76 7.94 -0.62
N THR A 5 -5.74 8.66 -0.09
CA THR A 5 -6.45 9.73 -0.81
C THR A 5 -5.49 10.85 -1.21
N ALA A 6 -4.56 11.23 -0.33
CA ALA A 6 -3.53 12.22 -0.66
C ALA A 6 -2.63 11.79 -1.84
N CYS A 7 -2.20 10.52 -1.86
CA CYS A 7 -1.37 9.98 -2.94
C CYS A 7 -2.14 9.92 -4.28
N LEU A 8 -3.43 9.57 -4.25
CA LEU A 8 -4.30 9.56 -5.43
C LEU A 8 -4.49 10.97 -6.00
N HIS A 9 -4.70 11.98 -5.16
CA HIS A 9 -4.79 13.37 -5.61
C HIS A 9 -3.51 13.84 -6.29
N GLN A 10 -2.35 13.49 -5.73
CA GLN A 10 -1.06 13.82 -6.34
C GLN A 10 -0.87 13.14 -7.69
N ALA A 11 -1.18 11.84 -7.80
CA ALA A 11 -1.10 11.13 -9.08
C ALA A 11 -2.01 11.77 -10.15
N ASN A 12 -3.20 12.23 -9.78
CA ASN A 12 -4.10 12.93 -10.71
C ASN A 12 -3.51 14.26 -11.18
N ALA A 13 -2.93 15.05 -10.27
CA ALA A 13 -2.31 16.33 -10.62
C ALA A 13 -1.14 16.15 -11.62
N PHE A 14 -0.37 15.07 -11.51
CA PHE A 14 0.68 14.76 -12.50
C PHE A 14 0.11 14.31 -13.85
N ARG A 15 -0.99 13.55 -13.85
CA ARG A 15 -1.70 13.20 -15.09
C ARG A 15 -2.23 14.43 -15.81
N GLU A 16 -2.80 15.38 -15.08
CA GLU A 16 -3.26 16.66 -15.65
C GLU A 16 -2.08 17.44 -16.27
N LYS A 17 -0.92 17.46 -15.60
CA LYS A 17 0.30 18.06 -16.15
C LYS A 17 0.77 17.37 -17.41
N ALA A 18 0.74 16.04 -17.46
CA ALA A 18 1.11 15.26 -18.64
C ALA A 18 0.24 15.63 -19.86
N LEU A 19 -1.06 15.87 -19.65
CA LEU A 19 -1.96 16.29 -20.73
C LEU A 19 -1.64 17.70 -21.25
N THR A 20 -1.20 18.59 -20.36
CA THR A 20 -0.85 19.98 -20.72
C THR A 20 0.58 20.14 -21.24
N ASP A 21 1.46 19.20 -20.91
CA ASP A 21 2.89 19.23 -21.20
C ASP A 21 3.33 17.92 -21.87
N PRO A 22 3.06 17.78 -23.18
CA PRO A 22 3.37 16.55 -23.91
C PRO A 22 4.88 16.30 -24.04
N GLU A 23 5.72 17.34 -23.92
CA GLU A 23 7.19 17.24 -23.99
C GLU A 23 7.78 16.43 -22.84
N HIS A 24 7.20 16.52 -21.64
CA HIS A 24 7.61 15.71 -20.48
C HIS A 24 6.55 14.68 -20.09
N HIS A 25 5.68 14.29 -21.04
CA HIS A 25 4.58 13.38 -20.78
C HIS A 25 5.04 12.10 -20.07
N ASP A 26 6.05 11.40 -20.60
CA ASP A 26 6.58 10.18 -19.99
C ASP A 26 7.10 10.41 -18.56
N GLN A 27 7.78 11.53 -18.31
CA GLN A 27 8.27 11.85 -16.97
C GLN A 27 7.12 12.10 -15.98
N TRP A 28 6.06 12.78 -16.40
CA TRP A 28 4.88 13.00 -15.57
C TRP A 28 4.10 11.71 -15.32
N ILE A 29 4.08 10.79 -16.28
CA ILE A 29 3.50 9.45 -16.13
C ILE A 29 4.31 8.62 -15.13
N ASP A 30 5.64 8.61 -15.22
CA ASP A 30 6.53 7.95 -14.27
C ASP A 30 6.30 8.44 -12.83
N GLU A 31 6.21 9.76 -12.63
CA GLU A 31 5.91 10.33 -11.32
C GLU A 31 4.50 9.96 -10.82
N ALA A 32 3.49 9.97 -11.70
CA ALA A 32 2.14 9.53 -11.34
C ALA A 32 2.10 8.06 -10.91
N ILE A 33 2.86 7.18 -11.57
CA ILE A 33 2.97 5.76 -11.22
C ILE A 33 3.59 5.59 -9.83
N LYS A 34 4.69 6.29 -9.52
CA LYS A 34 5.31 6.25 -8.17
C LYS A 34 4.33 6.65 -7.07
N TRP A 35 3.47 7.62 -7.33
CA TRP A 35 2.42 8.02 -6.37
C TRP A 35 1.32 6.97 -6.23
N LEU A 36 0.94 6.29 -7.31
CA LEU A 36 -0.01 5.18 -7.27
C LEU A 36 0.54 3.98 -6.50
N GLU A 37 1.82 3.64 -6.69
CA GLU A 37 2.50 2.59 -5.94
C GLU A 37 2.50 2.87 -4.43
N ARG A 38 2.87 4.09 -4.02
CA ARG A 38 2.77 4.53 -2.62
C ARG A 38 1.34 4.51 -2.06
N ALA A 39 0.35 4.81 -2.90
CA ALA A 39 -1.06 4.73 -2.49
C ALA A 39 -1.48 3.29 -2.21
N MET A 40 -0.99 2.33 -3.01
CA MET A 40 -1.23 0.90 -2.80
C MET A 40 -0.50 0.39 -1.55
N GLU A 41 0.76 0.76 -1.33
CA GLU A 41 1.49 0.40 -0.10
C GLU A 41 0.78 0.93 1.17
N ALA A 42 0.29 2.17 1.11
CA ALA A 42 -0.50 2.74 2.20
C ALA A 42 -1.82 1.98 2.42
N SER A 43 -2.44 1.48 1.34
CA SER A 43 -3.63 0.64 1.42
C SER A 43 -3.34 -0.74 2.00
N CYS A 44 -2.22 -1.37 1.65
CA CYS A 44 -1.81 -2.65 2.22
C CYS A 44 -1.59 -2.54 3.73
N ARG A 45 -0.91 -1.50 4.20
CA ARG A 45 -0.78 -1.25 5.65
C ARG A 45 -2.12 -1.05 6.35
N ALA A 46 -3.06 -0.35 5.72
CA ALA A 46 -4.40 -0.15 6.28
C ALA A 46 -5.21 -1.46 6.36
N VAL A 47 -5.10 -2.32 5.33
CA VAL A 47 -5.70 -3.66 5.32
C VAL A 47 -5.09 -4.56 6.39
N THR A 48 -3.77 -4.52 6.59
CA THR A 48 -3.13 -5.32 7.64
C THR A 48 -3.53 -4.88 9.05
N THR A 49 -3.81 -3.59 9.26
CA THR A 49 -4.33 -3.12 10.56
C THR A 49 -5.80 -3.49 10.80
N MET A 50 -6.61 -3.70 9.76
CA MET A 50 -8.01 -4.14 9.93
C MET A 50 -8.14 -5.66 10.16
N THR A 51 -7.15 -6.48 9.80
CA THR A 51 -7.15 -7.93 10.08
C THR A 51 -6.47 -8.30 11.40
N ALA A 52 -5.96 -7.31 12.15
CA ALA A 52 -5.29 -7.53 13.44
C ALA A 52 -6.19 -7.26 14.66
N ASP A 53 -7.44 -6.82 14.45
CA ASP A 53 -8.42 -6.52 15.50
C ASP A 53 -9.65 -7.46 15.49
N ASP A 54 -9.56 -8.60 14.80
CA ASP A 54 -10.54 -9.69 14.95
C ASP A 54 -9.78 -11.01 15.14
N GLY A 55 -9.53 -11.37 16.40
CA GLY A 55 -8.90 -12.63 16.78
C GLY A 55 -7.85 -12.52 17.86
N SER A 56 -8.22 -11.98 19.03
CA SER A 56 -7.51 -12.32 20.26
C SER A 56 -7.64 -13.83 20.52
N GLU A 57 -6.51 -14.43 20.89
CA GLU A 57 -6.39 -15.64 21.73
C GLU A 57 -6.61 -17.02 21.06
N GLY A 58 -5.55 -17.48 20.41
CA GLY A 58 -5.28 -18.90 20.15
C GLY A 58 -3.86 -19.25 20.56
N SER A 59 -3.67 -19.51 21.84
CA SER A 59 -2.49 -20.02 22.53
C SER A 59 -1.60 -21.02 21.75
N GLU A 60 -0.29 -20.72 21.83
CA GLU A 60 0.88 -21.62 21.88
C GLU A 60 1.45 -22.26 20.59
N PRO A 61 2.73 -21.98 20.23
CA PRO A 61 3.53 -22.92 19.49
C PRO A 61 4.03 -23.99 20.48
N ASP A 62 3.35 -25.14 20.51
CA ASP A 62 3.82 -26.30 21.26
C ASP A 62 5.17 -26.77 20.69
N ARG A 63 6.24 -26.29 21.32
CA ARG A 63 7.52 -26.98 21.38
C ARG A 63 7.35 -28.13 22.38
N SER A 64 6.94 -29.29 21.91
CA SER A 64 7.16 -30.54 22.64
C SER A 64 7.89 -31.56 21.77
N VAL A 65 9.20 -31.57 22.00
CA VAL A 65 10.13 -32.65 21.68
C VAL A 65 9.62 -33.94 22.33
N LEU A 66 9.92 -35.08 21.70
CA LEU A 66 10.06 -36.42 22.30
C LEU A 66 8.76 -37.23 22.51
N THR A 67 8.61 -38.33 21.75
CA THR A 67 8.64 -39.69 22.31
C THR A 67 8.83 -40.72 21.20
N ARG A 68 9.99 -41.39 21.27
CA ARG A 68 10.32 -42.69 20.71
C ARG A 68 9.37 -43.74 21.28
N GLN A 69 8.75 -44.59 20.45
CA GLN A 69 8.68 -46.05 20.61
C GLN A 69 8.38 -46.71 19.27
#